data_AF-A0AAE3MJ46-F1
#
_entry.id   AF-A0AAE3MJ46-F1
#
_cell.length_a   1.000
_cell.length_b   1.000
_cell.length_c   1.000
_cell.angle_alpha   90.00
_cell.angle_beta   90.00
_cell.angle_gamma   90.00
#
_symmetry.space_group_name_H-M   'P 1'
#
loop_
_entity.id
_entity.type
_entity.pdbx_description
1 polymer ?
#
loop_
_entity_poly.entity_id
_entity_poly.type
_entity_poly.pdbx_seq_one_letter_code
_entity_poly.pdbx_strand_id
1 'polypeptide(L)'
;MITHRIFDDYSEEDFSLFAIHSNVEDHAMAFALNQALKLKLKRSRSDYDLNNLVSFPCFEWKDEVQDLNWHLLCNSGVSSGSQQMGNLFPDELTVNRHYLIPEFKDADYILRMELGMHEQAAVISNKILAISHVITAYSINTEKLKSKENLIF
;
A
#
# COMPACT_ATOMS: atom_id res chain seq x y z
N MET A 1 -9.74 43.52 -3.26
CA MET A 1 -9.20 42.56 -2.27
C MET A 1 -9.03 41.24 -2.98
N ILE A 2 -7.80 40.86 -3.28
CA ILE A 2 -7.47 39.60 -3.96
C ILE A 2 -7.43 38.55 -2.85
N THR A 3 -8.47 37.73 -2.76
CA THR A 3 -8.44 36.49 -1.98
C THR A 3 -7.42 35.57 -2.63
N HIS A 4 -6.19 35.58 -2.10
CA HIS A 4 -5.23 34.51 -2.32
C HIS A 4 -5.83 33.23 -1.72
N ARG A 5 -6.56 32.47 -2.53
CA ARG A 5 -6.81 31.05 -2.26
C ARG A 5 -5.48 30.35 -2.49
N ILE A 6 -4.71 30.20 -1.42
CA ILE A 6 -3.60 29.25 -1.35
C ILE A 6 -4.27 27.88 -1.25
N PHE A 7 -4.70 27.35 -2.38
CA PHE A 7 -5.09 25.96 -2.57
C PHE A 7 -4.22 25.46 -3.72
N ASP A 8 -3.59 24.31 -3.49
CA ASP A 8 -2.92 23.47 -4.49
C ASP A 8 -1.58 23.95 -5.08
N ASP A 9 -0.64 24.31 -4.20
CA ASP A 9 0.79 24.13 -4.51
C ASP A 9 1.48 23.18 -3.50
N TYR A 10 0.68 22.36 -2.81
CA TYR A 10 1.19 21.16 -2.14
C TYR A 10 1.54 20.15 -3.24
N SER A 11 2.74 20.38 -3.77
CA SER A 11 3.77 19.42 -4.13
C SER A 11 3.24 18.12 -4.70
N GLU A 12 3.63 17.82 -5.93
CA GLU A 12 3.75 16.43 -6.38
C GLU A 12 4.31 15.61 -5.22
N GLU A 13 3.46 14.84 -4.52
CA GLU A 13 3.91 14.07 -3.38
C GLU A 13 4.88 13.03 -3.94
N ASP A 14 6.16 13.32 -3.80
CA ASP A 14 7.20 12.39 -4.13
C ASP A 14 7.14 11.29 -3.07
N PHE A 15 6.56 10.16 -3.43
CA PHE A 15 6.59 8.96 -2.61
C PHE A 15 7.30 7.85 -3.38
N SER A 16 7.96 6.97 -2.64
CA SER A 16 8.50 5.74 -3.20
C SER A 16 7.53 4.59 -2.92
N LEU A 17 7.30 3.78 -3.94
CA LEU A 17 6.44 2.60 -3.86
C LEU A 17 7.25 1.34 -4.12
N PHE A 18 6.94 0.28 -3.38
CA PHE A 18 7.48 -1.05 -3.61
C PHE A 18 6.34 -2.04 -3.75
N ALA A 19 6.33 -2.77 -4.87
CA ALA A 19 5.49 -3.95 -5.03
C ALA A 19 6.15 -5.13 -4.31
N ILE A 20 5.36 -5.92 -3.58
CA ILE A 20 5.81 -7.10 -2.86
C ILE A 20 4.88 -8.26 -3.19
N HIS A 21 5.47 -9.38 -3.59
CA HIS A 21 4.78 -10.65 -3.82
C HIS A 21 5.16 -11.63 -2.71
N SER A 22 4.17 -12.21 -2.05
CA SER A 22 4.38 -13.10 -0.90
C SER A 22 3.16 -13.97 -0.63
N ASN A 23 3.40 -15.11 0.02
CA ASN A 23 2.37 -16.09 0.37
C ASN A 23 2.00 -16.09 1.86
N VAL A 24 2.29 -15.02 2.60
CA VAL A 24 1.95 -14.89 4.03
C VAL A 24 0.75 -13.99 4.26
N GLU A 25 0.14 -14.12 5.43
CA GLU A 25 -0.94 -13.26 5.91
C GLU A 25 -0.47 -11.82 6.18
N ASP A 26 -1.39 -10.86 6.08
CA ASP A 26 -1.10 -9.42 6.12
C ASP A 26 -0.31 -9.00 7.36
N HIS A 27 -0.69 -9.52 8.53
CA HIS A 27 -0.03 -9.20 9.80
C HIS A 27 1.40 -9.75 9.87
N ALA A 28 1.64 -10.92 9.27
CA ALA A 28 2.95 -11.55 9.23
C ALA A 28 3.88 -10.77 8.28
N MET A 29 3.36 -10.27 7.15
CA MET A 29 4.10 -9.39 6.25
C MET A 29 4.51 -8.08 6.96
N ALA A 30 3.57 -7.42 7.64
CA ALA A 30 3.88 -6.21 8.41
C ALA A 30 4.97 -6.46 9.47
N PHE A 31 4.88 -7.58 10.19
CA PHE A 31 5.88 -7.97 11.17
C PHE A 31 7.25 -8.26 10.54
N ALA A 32 7.30 -8.93 9.39
CA ALA A 32 8.53 -9.22 8.68
C ALA A 32 9.22 -7.93 8.18
N LEU A 33 8.46 -6.99 7.63
CA LEU A 33 8.95 -5.68 7.23
C LEU A 33 9.49 -4.89 8.42
N ASN A 34 8.81 -4.93 9.57
CA ASN A 34 9.31 -4.31 10.81
C ASN A 34 10.70 -4.82 11.18
N GLN A 35 10.94 -6.13 11.07
CA GLN A 35 12.25 -6.71 11.36
C GLN A 35 13.31 -6.36 10.32
N ALA A 36 12.99 -6.46 9.03
CA ALA A 36 13.96 -6.25 7.94
C ALA A 36 14.37 -4.78 7.77
N LEU A 37 13.41 -3.87 7.93
CA LEU A 37 13.57 -2.44 7.66
C LEU A 37 13.64 -1.60 8.94
N LYS A 38 13.50 -2.21 10.12
CA LYS A 38 13.43 -1.54 11.45
C LYS A 38 12.23 -0.60 11.59
N LEU A 39 11.12 -0.95 10.95
CA LEU A 39 9.85 -0.21 11.02
C LEU A 39 9.03 -0.61 12.25
N LYS A 40 7.95 0.13 12.50
CA LYS A 40 6.94 -0.19 13.53
C LYS A 40 5.51 -0.15 12.97
N LEU A 41 5.32 -0.73 11.79
CA LEU A 41 4.02 -0.90 11.14
C LEU A 41 3.05 -1.60 12.10
N LYS A 42 1.89 -0.98 12.28
CA LYS A 42 0.77 -1.51 13.06
C LYS A 42 -0.50 -1.46 12.21
N ARG A 43 -1.43 -2.38 12.45
CA ARG A 43 -2.71 -2.38 11.74
C ARG A 43 -3.45 -1.07 12.00
N SER A 44 -3.85 -0.37 10.95
CA SER A 44 -4.68 0.83 11.05
C SER A 44 -6.06 0.45 11.59
N ARG A 45 -6.68 1.35 12.37
CA ARG A 45 -8.02 1.12 12.96
C ARG A 45 -9.12 1.02 11.91
N SER A 46 -8.90 1.70 10.79
CA SER A 46 -9.77 1.70 9.62
C SER A 46 -8.96 1.27 8.41
N ASP A 47 -9.64 0.61 7.48
CA ASP A 47 -9.05 0.23 6.20
C ASP A 47 -8.97 1.43 5.29
N TYR A 48 -8.10 1.36 4.28
CA TYR A 48 -8.05 2.39 3.27
C TYR A 48 -9.24 2.23 2.33
N ASP A 49 -10.18 3.17 2.41
CA ASP A 49 -11.39 3.16 1.59
C ASP A 49 -11.16 3.95 0.30
N LEU A 50 -11.13 3.23 -0.82
CA LEU A 50 -11.08 3.85 -2.15
C LEU A 50 -12.51 4.20 -2.59
N ASN A 51 -12.79 5.49 -2.70
CA ASN A 51 -14.07 6.05 -3.15
C ASN A 51 -15.30 5.53 -2.38
N ASN A 52 -15.15 5.15 -1.10
CA ASN A 52 -16.18 4.53 -0.26
C ASN A 52 -16.81 3.25 -0.87
N LEU A 53 -16.13 2.61 -1.83
CA LEU A 53 -16.65 1.46 -2.56
C LEU A 53 -15.86 0.19 -2.27
N VAL A 54 -14.57 0.32 -1.98
CA VAL A 54 -13.65 -0.79 -1.76
C VAL A 54 -12.72 -0.46 -0.60
N SER A 55 -12.61 -1.38 0.35
CA SER A 55 -11.73 -1.25 1.50
C SER A 55 -10.49 -2.14 1.33
N PHE A 56 -9.31 -1.58 1.63
CA PHE A 56 -8.03 -2.25 1.58
C PHE A 56 -7.39 -2.30 2.96
N PRO A 57 -7.04 -3.48 3.50
CA PRO A 57 -6.31 -3.58 4.75
C PRO A 57 -5.00 -2.78 4.69
N CYS A 58 -4.79 -1.94 5.71
CA CYS A 58 -3.67 -1.01 5.79
C CYS A 58 -2.94 -1.15 7.14
N PHE A 59 -1.61 -1.08 7.08
CA PHE A 59 -0.74 -0.93 8.23
C PHE A 59 0.06 0.34 8.08
N GLU A 60 0.19 1.10 9.16
CA GLU A 60 0.81 2.41 9.13
C GLU A 60 1.90 2.52 10.20
N TRP A 61 2.90 3.34 9.92
CA TRP A 61 3.84 3.80 10.92
C TRP A 61 4.27 5.23 10.60
N LYS A 62 4.11 6.10 11.59
CA LYS A 62 4.71 7.43 11.59
C LYS A 62 6.02 7.39 12.36
N ASP A 63 7.14 7.59 11.66
CA ASP A 63 8.43 7.80 12.30
C ASP A 63 8.55 9.26 12.72
N GLU A 64 8.26 9.54 13.99
CA GLU A 64 8.35 10.89 14.57
C GLU A 64 9.78 11.44 14.60
N VAL A 65 10.81 10.60 14.49
CA VAL A 65 12.22 11.03 14.53
C VAL A 65 12.65 11.54 13.16
N GLN A 66 12.26 10.82 12.11
CA GLN A 66 12.59 11.17 10.73
C GLN A 66 11.52 12.02 10.05
N ASP A 67 10.37 12.19 10.71
CA ASP A 67 9.14 12.79 10.16
C ASP A 67 8.73 12.13 8.83
N LEU A 68 8.75 10.78 8.81
CA LEU A 68 8.41 9.97 7.64
C LEU A 68 7.21 9.08 7.92
N ASN A 69 6.26 9.04 6.99
CA ASN A 69 5.16 8.09 7.04
C ASN A 69 5.41 6.86 6.15
N TRP A 70 5.08 5.70 6.70
CA TRP A 70 5.12 4.40 6.04
C TRP A 70 3.73 3.78 6.02
N HIS A 71 3.34 3.25 4.86
CA HIS A 71 2.08 2.53 4.70
C HIS A 71 2.31 1.23 3.96
N LEU A 72 1.82 0.13 4.53
CA LEU A 72 1.71 -1.15 3.85
C LEU A 72 0.23 -1.39 3.55
N LEU A 73 -0.08 -1.45 2.27
CA LEU A 73 -1.43 -1.64 1.75
C LEU A 73 -1.51 -3.01 1.08
N CYS A 74 -2.57 -3.76 1.36
CA CYS A 74 -2.91 -4.90 0.52
C CYS A 74 -3.35 -4.39 -0.84
N ASN A 75 -2.83 -4.96 -1.92
CA ASN A 75 -3.18 -4.48 -3.26
C ASN A 75 -4.57 -4.94 -3.69
N SER A 76 -5.15 -5.96 -3.04
CA SER A 76 -6.52 -6.39 -3.30
C SER A 76 -7.47 -5.98 -2.17
N GLY A 77 -8.64 -5.46 -2.54
CA GLY A 77 -9.64 -4.96 -1.60
C GLY A 77 -10.99 -5.65 -1.76
N VAL A 78 -11.83 -5.48 -0.73
CA VAL A 78 -13.18 -6.03 -0.67
C VAL A 78 -14.19 -4.92 -0.93
N SER A 79 -15.14 -5.15 -1.83
CA SER A 79 -16.21 -4.19 -2.12
C SER A 79 -17.19 -4.06 -0.94
N SER A 80 -17.52 -2.84 -0.54
CA SER A 80 -18.40 -2.51 0.60
C SER A 80 -19.88 -2.83 0.35
N GLY A 81 -20.22 -3.51 -0.76
CA GLY A 81 -21.60 -3.71 -1.23
C GLY A 81 -22.01 -5.17 -1.52
N SER A 82 -21.19 -6.18 -1.19
CA SER A 82 -21.56 -7.58 -1.39
C SER A 82 -21.59 -8.37 -0.08
N GLN A 83 -22.54 -8.03 0.79
CA GLN A 83 -23.19 -9.07 1.59
C GLN A 83 -24.01 -9.95 0.63
N GLN A 84 -23.36 -10.90 -0.06
CA GLN A 84 -24.12 -12.02 -0.56
C GLN A 84 -24.47 -12.93 0.62
N MET A 85 -25.78 -13.03 0.84
CA MET A 85 -26.42 -13.94 1.76
C MET A 85 -25.84 -15.36 1.63
N GLY A 86 -25.46 -15.95 2.77
CA GLY A 86 -25.90 -17.29 3.12
C GLY A 86 -25.45 -18.48 2.27
N ASN A 87 -24.23 -18.53 1.75
CA ASN A 87 -23.67 -19.78 1.23
C ASN A 87 -22.42 -20.21 2.03
N LEU A 88 -22.51 -21.39 2.65
CA LEU A 88 -21.41 -22.05 3.38
C LEU A 88 -20.33 -22.63 2.44
N PHE A 89 -20.57 -22.58 1.13
CA PHE A 89 -19.63 -22.92 0.06
C PHE A 89 -19.89 -21.95 -1.11
N PRO A 90 -19.03 -20.94 -1.35
CA PRO A 90 -19.18 -20.08 -2.50
C PRO A 90 -18.68 -20.83 -3.74
N ASP A 91 -19.61 -21.16 -4.64
CA ASP A 91 -19.29 -21.59 -6.00
C ASP A 91 -18.38 -20.53 -6.67
N GLU A 92 -17.44 -21.03 -7.45
CA GLU A 92 -16.36 -20.28 -8.09
C GLU A 92 -16.80 -18.97 -8.79
N LEU A 93 -16.09 -17.89 -8.41
CA LEU A 93 -15.54 -16.89 -9.31
C LEU A 93 -16.49 -15.85 -9.93
N THR A 94 -16.96 -14.92 -9.10
CA THR A 94 -16.80 -13.47 -9.39
C THR A 94 -16.66 -12.72 -8.07
N VAL A 95 -15.61 -13.02 -7.31
CA VAL A 95 -15.15 -12.05 -6.31
C VAL A 95 -14.74 -10.83 -7.12
N ASN A 96 -15.51 -9.74 -7.01
CA ASN A 96 -15.18 -8.43 -7.57
C ASN A 96 -13.91 -7.93 -6.85
N ARG A 97 -12.76 -8.51 -7.21
CA ARG A 97 -11.46 -8.25 -6.62
C ARG A 97 -10.98 -6.95 -7.25
N HIS A 98 -11.07 -5.89 -6.47
CA HIS A 98 -10.62 -4.58 -6.87
C HIS A 98 -9.17 -4.42 -6.45
N TYR A 99 -8.37 -3.81 -7.31
CA TYR A 99 -6.96 -3.59 -7.04
C TYR A 99 -6.70 -2.12 -6.75
N LEU A 100 -5.90 -1.83 -5.73
CA LEU A 100 -5.46 -0.49 -5.40
C LEU A 100 -4.61 0.06 -6.54
N ILE A 101 -3.70 -0.77 -7.05
CA ILE A 101 -2.87 -0.50 -8.22
C ILE A 101 -3.10 -1.61 -9.25
N PRO A 102 -4.07 -1.45 -10.16
CA PRO A 102 -4.41 -2.45 -11.17
C PRO A 102 -3.25 -2.82 -12.12
N GLU A 103 -2.34 -1.90 -12.38
CA GLU A 103 -1.13 -2.10 -13.20
C GLU A 103 -0.19 -3.13 -12.59
N PHE A 104 -0.26 -3.32 -11.27
CA PHE A 104 0.54 -4.27 -10.51
C PHE A 104 -0.35 -5.29 -9.80
N LYS A 105 -1.46 -5.71 -10.42
CA LYS A 105 -2.45 -6.65 -9.85
C LYS A 105 -1.88 -7.96 -9.28
N ASP A 106 -0.71 -8.40 -9.78
CA ASP A 106 -0.07 -9.63 -9.34
C ASP A 106 0.68 -9.43 -8.01
N ALA A 107 0.97 -8.19 -7.62
CA ALA A 107 1.57 -7.86 -6.34
C ALA A 107 0.53 -7.97 -5.23
N ASP A 108 0.90 -8.63 -4.14
CA ASP A 108 0.03 -8.84 -2.98
C ASP A 108 -0.03 -7.59 -2.09
N TYR A 109 1.12 -6.91 -1.94
CA TYR A 109 1.26 -5.73 -1.10
C TYR A 109 1.96 -4.59 -1.81
N ILE A 110 1.58 -3.36 -1.44
CA ILE A 110 2.22 -2.11 -1.82
C ILE A 110 2.76 -1.45 -0.56
N LEU A 111 4.07 -1.25 -0.49
CA LEU A 111 4.71 -0.45 0.55
C LEU A 111 4.95 0.96 0.01
N ARG A 112 4.28 1.96 0.59
CA ARG A 112 4.50 3.39 0.34
C ARG A 112 5.37 3.98 1.44
N MET A 113 6.28 4.85 1.03
CA MET A 113 7.04 5.72 1.92
C MET A 113 7.14 7.13 1.34
N GLU A 114 7.07 8.15 2.20
CA GLU A 114 7.28 9.54 1.80
C GLU A 114 8.75 9.85 1.46
N LEU A 115 9.01 10.86 0.61
CA LEU A 115 10.38 11.16 0.16
C LEU A 115 11.28 11.65 1.30
N GLY A 116 12.22 10.78 1.66
CA GLY A 116 13.49 11.13 2.30
C GLY A 116 14.64 10.17 1.95
N MET A 117 14.35 9.12 1.17
CA MET A 117 15.26 7.98 0.97
C MET A 117 15.20 7.39 -0.46
N HIS A 118 14.85 8.19 -1.48
CA HIS A 118 14.74 7.67 -2.86
C HIS A 118 16.04 6.99 -3.34
N GLU A 119 17.19 7.54 -2.96
CA GLU A 119 18.52 6.94 -3.22
C GLU A 119 18.71 5.55 -2.56
N GLN A 120 17.87 5.21 -1.60
CA GLN A 120 17.89 3.93 -0.89
C GLN A 120 16.83 2.95 -1.40
N ALA A 121 16.08 3.28 -2.45
CA ALA A 121 15.05 2.38 -3.00
C ALA A 121 15.62 0.99 -3.33
N ALA A 122 16.82 0.93 -3.94
CA ALA A 122 17.51 -0.33 -4.21
C ALA A 122 17.95 -1.08 -2.94
N VAL A 123 18.31 -0.35 -1.88
CA VAL A 123 18.69 -0.96 -0.59
C VAL A 123 17.45 -1.53 0.10
N ILE A 124 16.34 -0.79 0.06
CA ILE A 124 15.05 -1.21 0.63
C ILE A 124 14.53 -2.44 -0.11
N SER A 125 14.49 -2.43 -1.45
CA SER A 125 14.04 -3.59 -2.23
C SER A 125 14.89 -4.83 -1.94
N ASN A 126 16.22 -4.68 -1.85
CA ASN A 126 17.10 -5.80 -1.48
C ASN A 126 16.85 -6.34 -0.06
N LYS A 127 16.56 -5.46 0.91
CA LYS A 127 16.18 -5.89 2.27
C LYS A 127 14.84 -6.61 2.29
N ILE A 128 13.86 -6.17 1.49
CA ILE A 128 12.56 -6.83 1.36
C ILE A 128 12.74 -8.20 0.69
N LEU A 129 13.53 -8.28 -0.38
CA LEU A 129 13.85 -9.55 -1.07
C LEU A 129 14.56 -10.57 -0.18
N ALA A 130 15.29 -10.13 0.85
CA ALA A 130 15.95 -11.01 1.80
C ALA A 130 14.99 -11.64 2.84
N ILE A 131 13.73 -11.20 2.89
CA ILE A 131 12.71 -11.79 3.75
C ILE A 131 12.32 -13.17 3.17
N SER A 132 12.41 -14.22 3.99
CA SER A 132 12.31 -15.62 3.54
C SER A 132 11.02 -16.02 2.81
N HIS A 133 9.93 -15.30 3.05
CA HIS A 133 8.61 -15.55 2.46
C HIS A 133 8.22 -14.53 1.39
N VAL A 134 9.11 -13.60 1.04
CA VAL A 134 8.96 -12.74 -0.12
C VAL A 134 9.45 -13.50 -1.35
N ILE A 135 8.59 -13.62 -2.36
CA ILE A 135 8.92 -14.26 -3.64
C ILE A 135 9.68 -13.26 -4.52
N THR A 136 9.18 -12.02 -4.60
CA THR A 136 9.86 -10.92 -5.28
C THR A 136 9.37 -9.57 -4.75
N ALA A 137 10.22 -8.55 -4.83
CA ALA A 137 9.90 -7.18 -4.50
C ALA A 137 10.71 -6.20 -5.36
N TYR A 138 10.09 -5.11 -5.79
CA TYR A 138 10.72 -4.12 -6.66
C TYR A 138 10.08 -2.74 -6.49
N SER A 139 10.84 -1.69 -6.75
CA SER A 139 10.34 -0.32 -6.76
C SER A 139 9.43 -0.07 -7.97
N ILE A 140 8.32 0.60 -7.77
CA ILE A 140 7.42 1.07 -8.85
C ILE A 140 7.86 2.46 -9.28
N ASN A 141 7.98 2.68 -10.60
CA ASN A 141 8.16 4.03 -11.16
C ASN A 141 6.81 4.78 -11.11
N THR A 142 6.72 5.75 -10.21
CA THR A 142 5.51 6.54 -9.93
C THR A 142 5.16 7.54 -11.04
N GLU A 143 6.12 7.99 -11.85
CA GLU A 143 5.88 8.91 -12.97
C GLU A 143 5.03 8.27 -14.09
N LYS A 144 5.10 6.93 -14.21
CA LYS A 144 4.38 6.16 -15.23
C LYS A 144 3.10 5.52 -14.70
N LEU A 145 2.75 5.77 -13.44
CA LEU A 145 1.62 5.15 -12.77
C LEU A 145 0.32 5.89 -13.13
N LYS A 146 -0.65 5.20 -13.74
CA LYS A 146 -1.94 5.82 -14.09
C LYS A 146 -2.88 5.87 -12.89
N SER A 147 -2.79 4.89 -12.00
CA SER A 147 -3.55 4.83 -10.75
C SER A 147 -2.98 5.69 -9.61
N LYS A 148 -2.15 6.71 -9.90
CA LYS A 148 -1.49 7.54 -8.87
C LYS A 148 -2.50 8.20 -7.92
N GLU A 149 -3.67 8.58 -8.45
CA GLU A 149 -4.79 9.15 -7.69
C GLU A 149 -5.31 8.22 -6.56
N ASN A 150 -5.16 6.90 -6.70
CA ASN A 150 -5.57 5.95 -5.66
C ASN A 150 -4.64 5.95 -4.43
N LEU A 151 -3.56 6.73 -4.48
CA LEU A 151 -2.52 6.77 -3.45
C LEU A 151 -2.42 8.16 -2.81
N ILE A 152 -3.39 9.03 -3.06
CA ILE A 152 -3.52 10.35 -2.44
C ILE A 152 -4.32 10.16 -1.15
N PHE A 153 -3.65 10.22 0.00
CA PHE A 153 -4.25 10.01 1.32
C PHE A 153 -3.43 10.63 2.45
#